data_AF-A0A433PAX6-F1
#
_entry.id   AF-A0A433PAX6-F1
#
_cell.length_a   1.000
_cell.length_b   1.000
_cell.length_c   1.000
_cell.angle_alpha   90.00
_cell.angle_beta   90.00
_cell.angle_gamma   90.00
#
_symmetry.space_group_name_H-M   'P 1'
#
loop_
_entity.id
_entity.type
_entity.pdbx_description
1 polymer ?
#
loop_
_entity_poly.entity_id
_entity_poly.type
_entity_poly.pdbx_seq_one_letter_code
_entity_poly.pdbx_strand_id
1 'polypeptide(L)'
;MVTRINLPMFQVIPFIQWQAVIKEAREKNHQHLIAIIDPGVKIEEGYTAYEDGLKRNIFIKYRDEDGNIHNSIGVVWPGKVHFPVNVCKGACCSNAK
;
A
#
# COMPACT_ATOMS: atom_id res chain seq x y z
N MET A 1 36.92 9.69 18.30
CA MET A 1 35.94 9.37 19.36
C MET A 1 34.57 9.30 18.69
N VAL A 2 34.17 8.10 18.25
CA VAL A 2 32.86 7.90 17.59
C VAL A 2 31.85 7.63 18.69
N THR A 3 31.01 8.61 19.00
CA THR A 3 29.90 8.41 19.92
C THR A 3 28.87 7.53 19.22
N ARG A 4 28.81 6.28 19.65
CA ARG A 4 27.82 5.28 19.26
C ARG A 4 26.47 5.76 19.79
N ILE A 5 25.66 6.40 18.94
CA ILE A 5 24.27 6.70 19.27
C ILE A 5 23.54 5.35 19.25
N ASN A 6 23.38 4.75 20.43
CA ASN A 6 22.64 3.52 20.64
C ASN A 6 21.14 3.84 20.62
N LEU A 7 20.58 4.03 19.43
CA LEU A 7 19.12 4.12 19.27
C LEU A 7 18.55 2.70 19.33
N PRO A 8 17.67 2.38 20.29
CA PRO A 8 17.04 1.08 20.35
C PRO A 8 16.17 0.86 19.10
N MET A 9 16.54 -0.16 18.34
CA MET A 9 15.76 -0.70 17.25
C MET A 9 14.39 -1.12 17.82
N PHE A 10 13.32 -0.52 17.30
CA PHE A 10 11.92 -0.76 17.67
C PHE A 10 11.50 -0.32 19.08
N GLN A 11 11.42 0.99 19.31
CA GLN A 11 10.29 1.49 20.08
C GLN A 11 9.11 1.65 19.12
N VAL A 12 8.04 0.88 19.36
CA VAL A 12 6.74 1.16 18.75
C VAL A 12 6.27 2.46 19.37
N ILE A 13 6.66 3.58 18.77
CA ILE A 13 6.24 4.91 19.19
C ILE A 13 4.71 4.90 19.09
N PRO A 14 3.96 5.12 20.19
CA PRO A 14 2.51 5.21 20.12
C PRO A 14 2.14 6.22 19.02
N PHE A 15 1.17 5.90 18.17
CA PHE A 15 0.82 6.72 17.00
C PHE A 15 0.63 8.22 17.32
N ILE A 16 0.19 8.53 18.55
CA ILE A 16 0.04 9.89 19.10
C ILE A 16 1.37 10.67 19.13
N GLN A 17 2.49 10.02 19.41
CA GLN A 17 3.81 10.66 19.49
C GLN A 17 4.47 10.84 18.12
N TRP A 18 3.97 10.19 17.06
CA TRP A 18 4.56 10.24 15.72
C TRP A 18 4.60 11.64 15.12
N GLN A 19 3.56 12.44 15.33
CA GLN A 19 3.50 13.83 14.85
C GLN A 19 4.59 14.71 15.49
N ALA A 20 4.84 14.53 16.78
CA ALA A 20 5.88 15.26 17.50
C ALA A 20 7.28 14.90 16.98
N VAL A 21 7.51 13.60 16.72
CA VAL A 21 8.79 13.11 16.15
C VAL A 21 9.05 13.69 14.76
N ILE A 22 8.03 13.70 13.88
CA ILE A 22 8.16 14.31 12.54
C ILE A 22 8.48 15.81 12.65
N LYS A 23 7.75 16.51 13.54
CA LYS A 23 7.94 17.95 13.75
C LYS A 23 9.36 18.25 14.22
N GLU A 24 9.86 17.51 15.20
CA GLU A 24 11.22 17.65 15.71
C GLU A 24 12.28 17.35 14.65
N ALA A 25 12.14 16.24 13.91
CA ALA A 25 13.06 15.87 12.84
C ALA A 25 13.13 16.95 11.75
N ARG A 26 11.99 17.58 11.42
CA ARG A 26 11.92 18.66 10.44
C ARG A 26 12.53 19.97 10.95
N GLU A 27 12.16 20.41 12.15
CA GLU A 27 12.51 21.74 12.68
C GLU A 27 13.94 21.80 13.24
N LYS A 28 14.42 20.73 13.88
CA LYS A 28 15.77 20.71 14.51
C LYS A 28 16.82 20.12 13.59
N ASN A 29 16.48 19.02 12.92
CA ASN A 29 17.46 18.21 12.18
C ASN A 29 17.41 18.44 10.66
N HIS A 30 16.46 19.26 10.17
CA HIS A 30 16.23 19.50 8.74
C HIS A 30 16.04 18.21 7.92
N GLN A 31 15.39 17.21 8.53
CA GLN A 31 15.12 15.91 7.92
C GLN A 31 13.71 15.83 7.36
N HIS A 32 13.53 15.02 6.32
CA HIS A 32 12.25 14.76 5.69
C HIS A 32 11.85 13.30 5.87
N LEU A 33 10.58 13.06 6.21
CA LEU A 33 10.01 11.73 6.26
C LEU A 33 9.53 11.31 4.88
N ILE A 34 9.94 10.12 4.45
CA ILE A 34 9.41 9.45 3.26
C ILE A 34 8.79 8.13 3.72
N ALA A 35 7.48 7.99 3.51
CA ALA A 35 6.77 6.74 3.79
C ALA A 35 6.82 5.84 2.55
N ILE A 36 7.07 4.54 2.77
CA ILE A 36 6.96 3.53 1.72
C ILE A 36 5.48 3.24 1.48
N ILE A 37 5.06 3.29 0.23
CA ILE A 37 3.70 2.95 -0.22
C ILE A 37 3.82 1.94 -1.35
N ASP A 38 3.54 0.67 -1.05
CA ASP A 38 3.55 -0.41 -2.03
C ASP A 38 2.18 -0.54 -2.73
N PRO A 39 2.13 -1.04 -3.97
CA PRO A 39 0.86 -1.19 -4.71
C PRO A 39 0.02 -2.39 -4.28
N GLY A 40 0.54 -3.31 -3.46
CA GLY A 40 -0.20 -4.50 -3.04
C GLY A 40 -1.30 -4.15 -2.02
N VAL A 41 -2.56 -4.27 -2.42
CA VAL A 41 -3.70 -4.07 -1.52
C VAL A 41 -4.10 -5.40 -0.89
N LYS A 42 -4.00 -5.50 0.43
CA LYS A 42 -4.35 -6.70 1.20
C LYS A 42 -5.79 -7.12 0.96
N ILE A 43 -5.99 -8.43 0.76
CA ILE A 43 -7.33 -9.03 0.70
C ILE A 43 -7.84 -9.21 2.13
N GLU A 44 -8.68 -8.28 2.59
CA GLU A 44 -9.22 -8.27 3.95
C GLU A 44 -10.59 -7.59 4.00
N GLU A 45 -11.59 -8.25 4.59
CA GLU A 45 -12.92 -7.69 4.79
C GLU A 45 -12.89 -6.54 5.81
N GLY A 46 -13.61 -5.45 5.55
CA GLY A 46 -13.58 -4.24 6.37
C GLY A 46 -12.40 -3.31 6.06
N TYR A 47 -11.45 -3.71 5.20
CA TYR A 47 -10.38 -2.83 4.76
C TYR A 47 -10.86 -1.89 3.65
N THR A 48 -11.06 -0.61 3.99
CA THR A 48 -11.65 0.39 3.10
C THR A 48 -10.98 0.48 1.74
N ALA A 49 -9.65 0.45 1.67
CA ALA A 49 -8.94 0.53 0.39
C ALA A 49 -9.19 -0.69 -0.50
N TYR A 50 -9.36 -1.88 0.10
CA TYR A 50 -9.69 -3.09 -0.63
C TYR A 50 -11.13 -3.06 -1.15
N GLU A 51 -12.09 -2.71 -0.30
CA GLU A 51 -13.50 -2.61 -0.66
C GLU A 51 -13.74 -1.56 -1.76
N ASP A 52 -13.10 -0.40 -1.66
CA ASP A 52 -13.20 0.64 -2.68
C ASP A 52 -12.55 0.20 -3.99
N GLY A 53 -11.45 -0.57 -3.91
CA GLY A 53 -10.82 -1.18 -5.08
C GLY A 53 -11.74 -2.16 -5.81
N LEU A 54 -12.49 -2.98 -5.05
CA LEU A 54 -13.50 -3.89 -5.59
C LEU A 54 -14.65 -3.13 -6.25
N LYS A 55 -15.23 -2.14 -5.54
CA LYS A 55 -16.35 -1.32 -6.06
C LYS A 55 -15.98 -0.59 -7.34
N ARG A 56 -14.74 -0.12 -7.44
CA ARG A 56 -14.24 0.61 -8.62
C ARG A 56 -13.70 -0.31 -9.71
N ASN A 57 -13.63 -1.61 -9.47
CA ASN A 57 -13.14 -2.61 -10.42
C ASN A 57 -11.74 -2.26 -10.98
N ILE A 58 -10.81 -1.87 -10.10
CA ILE A 58 -9.47 -1.35 -10.47
C ILE A 58 -8.34 -2.37 -10.33
N PHE A 59 -8.63 -3.63 -9.97
CA PHE A 59 -7.59 -4.64 -9.83
C PHE A 59 -7.22 -5.27 -11.17
N ILE A 60 -5.96 -5.68 -11.31
CA ILE A 60 -5.48 -6.48 -12.44
C ILE A 60 -6.31 -7.76 -12.51
N LYS A 61 -6.69 -8.14 -13.73
CA LYS A 61 -7.48 -9.33 -14.01
C LYS A 61 -6.74 -10.27 -14.94
N TYR A 62 -7.01 -11.56 -14.80
CA TYR A 62 -6.57 -12.59 -15.72
C TYR A 62 -7.77 -13.40 -16.20
N ARG A 63 -7.61 -14.05 -17.35
CA ARG A 63 -8.59 -15.01 -17.90
C ARG A 63 -8.09 -16.41 -17.63
N ASP A 64 -8.95 -17.29 -17.12
CA ASP A 64 -8.63 -18.72 -16.97
C ASP A 64 -8.82 -19.49 -18.30
N GLU A 65 -8.53 -20.78 -18.28
CA GLU A 65 -8.64 -21.66 -19.46
C GLU A 65 -10.09 -21.81 -19.97
N ASP A 66 -11.06 -21.68 -19.06
CA ASP A 66 -12.51 -21.73 -19.37
C ASP A 66 -13.07 -20.39 -19.84
N GLY A 67 -12.24 -19.34 -19.84
CA GLY A 67 -12.61 -18.00 -20.28
C GLY A 67 -13.18 -17.09 -19.19
N ASN A 68 -13.24 -17.50 -17.92
CA ASN A 68 -13.72 -16.64 -16.84
C ASN A 68 -12.66 -15.61 -16.43
N ILE A 69 -13.12 -14.45 -15.97
CA ILE A 69 -12.28 -13.32 -15.60
C ILE A 69 -12.16 -13.24 -14.07
N HIS A 70 -10.94 -13.26 -13.56
CA HIS A 70 -10.63 -13.25 -12.13
C HIS A 70 -9.67 -12.12 -11.78
N ASN A 71 -9.74 -11.60 -10.55
CA ASN A 71 -8.73 -10.66 -10.04
C ASN A 71 -7.43 -11.42 -9.74
N SER A 72 -6.29 -10.93 -10.23
CA SER A 72 -4.99 -11.56 -10.01
C SER A 72 -4.61 -11.51 -8.53
N ILE A 73 -4.15 -12.63 -7.97
CA ILE A 73 -3.71 -12.72 -6.58
C ILE A 73 -2.18 -12.78 -6.55
N GLY A 74 -1.56 -11.89 -5.78
CA GLY A 74 -0.14 -11.94 -5.44
C GLY A 74 0.07 -12.30 -3.96
N VAL A 75 1.29 -12.72 -3.61
CA VAL A 75 1.69 -12.92 -2.22
C VAL A 75 2.92 -12.06 -1.94
N VAL A 76 2.74 -11.03 -1.11
CA VAL A 76 3.80 -10.07 -0.71
C VAL A 76 3.70 -9.76 0.79
N TRP A 77 4.30 -8.67 1.27
CA TRP A 77 4.45 -8.34 2.69
C TRP A 77 3.19 -8.43 3.58
N PRO A 78 1.95 -8.14 3.11
CA PRO A 78 0.75 -8.35 3.93
C PRO A 78 0.05 -9.71 3.67
N GLY A 79 0.70 -10.64 2.96
CA GLY A 79 0.11 -11.90 2.53
C GLY A 79 -0.54 -11.79 1.15
N LYS A 80 -1.76 -12.34 1.01
CA LYS A 80 -2.49 -12.30 -0.25
C LYS A 80 -2.96 -10.88 -0.57
N VAL A 81 -2.64 -10.40 -1.77
CA VAL A 81 -2.99 -9.07 -2.25
C VAL A 81 -3.60 -9.10 -3.64
N HIS A 82 -4.33 -8.03 -3.98
CA HIS A 82 -4.56 -7.65 -5.36
C HIS A 82 -3.76 -6.41 -5.71
N PHE A 83 -3.39 -6.28 -6.99
CA PHE A 83 -2.66 -5.12 -7.50
C PHE A 83 -3.61 -4.21 -8.28
N PRO A 84 -3.70 -2.92 -7.93
CA PRO A 84 -4.46 -1.95 -8.70
C PRO A 84 -3.73 -1.67 -10.01
N VAL A 85 -4.50 -1.49 -11.09
CA VAL A 85 -3.98 -1.12 -12.40
C VAL A 85 -4.25 0.36 -12.68
N ASN A 86 -3.21 1.09 -13.08
CA ASN A 86 -3.34 2.45 -13.61
C ASN A 86 -3.57 2.38 -15.12
N VAL A 87 -4.73 1.91 -15.56
CA VAL A 87 -5.17 2.17 -16.94
C VAL A 87 -6.14 3.34 -16.92
N CYS A 88 -5.79 4.38 -17.66
CA CYS A 88 -6.55 5.61 -17.84
C CYS A 88 -8.06 5.34 -17.97
N LYS A 89 -8.90 6.20 -17.38
CA LYS A 89 -10.33 6.24 -17.70
C LYS A 89 -10.49 6.46 -19.21
N GLY A 90 -10.85 5.42 -19.95
CA GLY A 90 -11.15 5.51 -21.38
C GLY A 90 -11.10 4.18 -22.11
N ALA A 91 -12.22 3.83 -22.75
CA ALA A 91 -12.47 2.85 -23.83
C ALA A 91 -11.95 1.39 -23.73
N CYS A 92 -10.81 1.12 -23.09
CA CYS A 92 -10.22 -0.23 -23.04
C CYS A 92 -10.87 -1.12 -21.96
N CYS A 93 -11.44 -0.53 -20.91
CA CYS A 93 -12.11 -1.27 -19.82
C CYS A 93 -13.63 -1.45 -19.99
N SER A 94 -14.25 -0.81 -20.99
CA SER A 94 -15.70 -0.97 -21.26
C SER A 94 -16.05 -2.24 -22.04
N ASN A 95 -15.05 -2.96 -22.57
CA ASN A 95 -15.24 -4.15 -23.39
C ASN A 95 -14.72 -5.44 -22.76
N ALA A 96 -14.59 -5.50 -21.43
CA ALA A 96 -14.56 -6.78 -20.73
C ALA A 96 -16.00 -7.31 -20.57
N LYS A 97 -16.64 -7.63 -21.69
CA LYS A 97 -17.71 -8.63 -21.72
C LYS A 97 -17.09 -9.99 -22.02
#